data_AF-A0A3M6QKN3-F1
#
_entry.id   AF-A0A3M6QKN3-F1
#
_cell.length_a   1.000
_cell.length_b   1.000
_cell.length_c   1.000
_cell.angle_alpha   90.00
_cell.angle_beta   90.00
_cell.angle_gamma   90.00
#
_symmetry.space_group_name_H-M   'P 1'
#
loop_
_entity.id
_entity.type
_entity.pdbx_description
1 polymer ?
#
loop_
_entity_poly.entity_id
_entity_poly.type
_entity_poly.pdbx_seq_one_letter_code
_entity_poly.pdbx_strand_id
1 'polypeptide(L)'
;MAGKPLPSRERTEAVARDFLKTYAPDLLPRMEIHWIDAHDEPIRVQRDSRTETVTLTGMKVKARNLADGRWFWVIVGADERPMVFERDIVWITFPGRRKTEKWLHDAWLKEHGHAIGKSA
;
A
#
# COMPACT_ATOMS: atom_id res chain seq x y z
N MET A 1 -12.08 -2.43 12.83
CA MET A 1 -13.52 -2.50 13.15
C MET A 1 -14.26 -2.83 11.86
N ALA A 2 -14.94 -3.96 11.78
CA ALA A 2 -15.73 -4.35 10.60
C ALA A 2 -17.13 -3.71 10.69
N GLY A 3 -17.65 -3.15 9.60
CA GLY A 3 -19.07 -2.75 9.47
C GLY A 3 -19.39 -1.25 9.35
N LYS A 4 -18.42 -0.33 9.32
CA LYS A 4 -18.67 1.06 8.93
C LYS A 4 -18.65 1.19 7.40
N PRO A 5 -19.49 2.06 6.79
CA PRO A 5 -19.43 2.31 5.35
C PRO A 5 -18.06 2.89 4.98
N LEU A 6 -17.56 2.51 3.80
CA LEU A 6 -16.34 3.10 3.27
C LEU A 6 -16.55 4.60 2.98
N PRO A 7 -15.50 5.44 3.12
CA PRO A 7 -15.59 6.84 2.77
C PRO A 7 -15.89 7.03 1.28
N SER A 8 -16.45 8.19 0.91
CA SER A 8 -16.65 8.55 -0.50
C SER A 8 -15.31 8.68 -1.23
N ARG A 9 -15.33 8.75 -2.56
CA ARG A 9 -14.11 8.96 -3.36
C ARG A 9 -13.42 10.28 -3.00
N GLU A 10 -14.20 11.35 -2.88
CA GLU A 10 -13.73 12.70 -2.53
C GLU A 10 -13.13 12.72 -1.13
N ARG A 11 -13.81 12.08 -0.17
CA ARG A 11 -13.32 11.98 1.21
C ARG A 11 -12.04 11.16 1.30
N THR A 12 -11.99 10.04 0.57
CA THR A 12 -10.79 9.20 0.45
C THR A 12 -9.61 10.00 -0.10
N GLU A 13 -9.83 10.77 -1.18
CA GLU A 13 -8.79 11.61 -1.76
C GLU A 13 -8.25 12.64 -0.76
N ALA A 14 -9.15 13.33 -0.04
CA ALA A 14 -8.76 14.32 0.96
C ALA A 14 -7.88 13.69 2.06
N VAL A 15 -8.31 12.57 2.63
CA VAL A 15 -7.54 11.84 3.66
C VAL A 15 -6.18 11.40 3.12
N ALA A 16 -6.13 10.87 1.89
CA ALA A 16 -4.88 10.46 1.26
C ALA A 16 -3.93 11.65 1.05
N ARG A 17 -4.43 12.80 0.60
CA ARG A 17 -3.63 14.02 0.42
C ARG A 17 -3.10 14.55 1.74
N ASP A 18 -3.91 14.57 2.80
CA ASP A 18 -3.49 15.01 4.14
C ASP A 18 -2.38 14.11 4.71
N PHE A 19 -2.52 12.79 4.52
CA PHE A 19 -1.48 11.83 4.87
C PHE A 19 -0.19 12.10 4.08
N LEU A 20 -0.27 12.22 2.75
CA LEU A 20 0.89 12.48 1.90
C LEU A 20 1.56 13.80 2.23
N LYS A 21 0.80 14.86 2.54
CA LYS A 21 1.34 16.14 2.96
C LYS A 21 2.26 16.02 4.18
N THR A 22 1.96 15.09 5.07
CA THR A 22 2.71 14.86 6.31
C THR A 22 3.91 13.93 6.09
N TYR A 23 3.72 12.82 5.36
CA TYR A 23 4.69 11.71 5.33
C TYR A 23 5.41 11.52 3.99
N ALA A 24 4.89 12.07 2.90
CA ALA A 24 5.49 11.98 1.56
C ALA A 24 5.11 13.22 0.70
N PRO A 25 5.45 14.44 1.16
CA PRO A 25 5.02 15.68 0.50
C PRO A 25 5.61 15.83 -0.90
N ASP A 26 6.72 15.14 -1.17
CA ASP A 26 7.39 15.08 -2.47
C ASP A 26 6.52 14.48 -3.59
N LEU A 27 5.54 13.63 -3.24
CA LEU A 27 4.65 13.00 -4.21
C LEU A 27 3.52 13.92 -4.68
N LEU A 28 3.13 14.93 -3.89
CA LEU A 28 1.96 15.77 -4.19
C LEU A 28 2.09 16.65 -5.44
N PRO A 29 3.22 17.35 -5.71
CA PRO A 29 3.30 18.29 -6.83
C PRO A 29 3.16 17.63 -8.21
N ARG A 30 3.51 16.35 -8.31
CA ARG A 30 3.52 15.57 -9.56
C ARG A 30 2.63 14.33 -9.46
N MET A 31 1.62 14.38 -8.59
CA MET A 31 0.64 13.30 -8.45
C MET A 31 -0.40 13.36 -9.56
N GLU A 32 -0.52 12.28 -10.31
CA GLU A 32 -1.66 12.01 -11.19
C GLU A 32 -2.50 10.88 -10.60
N ILE A 33 -3.73 11.17 -10.17
CA ILE A 33 -4.65 10.14 -9.68
C ILE A 33 -5.23 9.39 -10.88
N HIS A 34 -5.08 8.07 -10.87
CA HIS A 34 -5.58 7.21 -11.95
C HIS A 34 -6.94 6.61 -11.62
N TRP A 35 -7.16 6.18 -10.38
CA TRP A 35 -8.48 5.76 -9.90
C TRP A 35 -8.56 5.74 -8.37
N ILE A 36 -9.79 5.77 -7.86
CA ILE A 36 -10.14 5.63 -6.44
C ILE A 36 -11.25 4.61 -6.34
N ASP A 37 -11.02 3.46 -5.71
CA ASP A 37 -12.04 2.39 -5.65
C ASP A 37 -11.91 1.53 -4.40
N ALA A 38 -12.95 0.78 -4.06
CA ALA A 38 -12.93 -0.20 -2.99
C ALA A 38 -11.92 -1.32 -3.32
N HIS A 39 -11.16 -1.75 -2.33
CA HIS A 39 -10.11 -2.76 -2.49
C HIS A 39 -10.01 -3.62 -1.24
N ASP A 40 -9.91 -4.93 -1.44
CA ASP A 40 -9.65 -5.92 -0.42
C ASP A 40 -8.18 -6.34 -0.48
N GLU A 41 -7.44 -6.14 0.60
CA GLU A 41 -6.04 -6.55 0.73
C GLU A 41 -5.91 -7.66 1.79
N PRO A 42 -5.53 -8.90 1.41
CA PRO A 42 -5.25 -9.95 2.38
C PRO A 42 -3.91 -9.68 3.06
N ILE A 43 -3.92 -9.54 4.38
CA ILE A 43 -2.72 -9.41 5.20
C ILE A 43 -2.58 -10.63 6.12
N ARG A 44 -1.35 -11.09 6.33
CA ARG A 44 -1.07 -12.10 7.36
C ARG A 44 -0.79 -11.38 8.66
N VAL A 45 -1.54 -11.74 9.69
CA VAL A 45 -1.40 -11.21 11.04
C VAL A 45 -0.99 -12.36 11.95
N GLN A 46 0.04 -12.15 12.75
CA GLN A 46 0.39 -13.08 13.81
C GLN A 46 -0.32 -12.64 15.09
N ARG A 47 -1.20 -13.50 15.61
CA ARG A 47 -1.86 -13.34 16.91
C ARG A 47 -1.46 -14.53 17.77
N ASP A 48 -0.77 -14.25 18.87
CA ASP A 48 -0.17 -15.27 19.74
C ASP A 48 0.71 -16.27 18.95
N SER A 49 0.44 -17.57 19.06
CA SER A 49 1.10 -18.64 18.34
C SER A 49 0.45 -18.99 16.99
N ARG A 50 -0.55 -18.22 16.53
CA ARG A 50 -1.29 -18.49 15.28
C ARG A 50 -1.03 -17.42 14.24
N THR A 51 -0.87 -17.87 12.99
CA THR A 51 -0.86 -17.00 11.82
C THR A 51 -2.22 -17.05 11.18
N GLU A 52 -2.84 -15.89 11.01
CA GLU A 52 -4.17 -15.74 10.42
C GLU A 52 -4.09 -14.83 9.20
N THR A 53 -4.83 -15.16 8.15
CA THR A 53 -5.03 -14.24 7.02
C THR A 53 -6.29 -13.44 7.28
N VAL A 54 -6.15 -12.11 7.34
CA VAL A 54 -7.25 -11.17 7.54
C VAL A 54 -7.39 -10.33 6.27
N THR A 55 -8.62 -10.21 5.75
CA THR A 55 -8.91 -9.29 4.64
C THR A 55 -9.14 -7.89 5.18
N LEU A 56 -8.39 -6.92 4.64
CA LEU A 56 -8.50 -5.52 4.96
C LEU A 56 -9.20 -4.79 3.80
N THR A 57 -10.45 -4.40 4.04
CA THR A 57 -11.28 -3.67 3.07
C THR A 57 -11.12 -2.16 3.27
N GLY A 58 -10.80 -1.44 2.20
CA GLY A 58 -10.65 0.02 2.23
C GLY A 58 -10.84 0.67 0.86
N MET A 59 -10.78 1.99 0.81
CA MET A 59 -10.78 2.77 -0.44
C MET A 59 -9.34 3.05 -0.86
N LYS A 60 -8.94 2.57 -2.03
CA LYS A 60 -7.59 2.70 -2.56
C LYS A 60 -7.50 3.86 -3.55
N VAL A 61 -6.64 4.83 -3.25
CA VAL A 61 -6.21 5.88 -4.19
C VAL A 61 -4.96 5.38 -4.91
N LYS A 62 -5.08 5.07 -6.20
CA LYS A 62 -3.93 4.71 -7.03
C LYS A 62 -3.49 5.92 -7.85
N ALA A 63 -2.22 6.28 -7.72
CA ALA A 63 -1.65 7.42 -8.40
C ALA A 63 -0.29 7.09 -9.04
N ARG A 64 0.07 7.90 -10.04
CA ARG A 64 1.35 7.88 -10.70
C ARG A 64 2.12 9.14 -10.34
N ASN A 65 3.39 8.97 -9.99
CA ASN A 65 4.33 10.08 -9.83
C ASN A 65 4.86 10.47 -11.20
N LEU A 66 4.51 11.67 -11.69
CA LEU A 66 4.97 12.18 -12.97
C LEU A 66 6.44 12.61 -12.95
N ALA A 67 7.11 12.63 -11.78
CA ALA A 67 8.54 12.92 -11.69
C ALA A 67 9.40 11.79 -12.27
N ASP A 68 9.03 10.54 -11.99
CA ASP A 68 9.82 9.34 -12.28
C ASP A 68 9.00 8.23 -12.96
N GLY A 69 7.70 8.45 -13.15
CA GLY A 69 6.76 7.52 -13.76
C GLY A 69 6.34 6.34 -12.87
N ARG A 70 6.78 6.30 -11.60
CA ARG A 70 6.49 5.21 -10.65
C ARG A 70 5.09 5.33 -10.08
N TRP A 71 4.54 4.22 -9.61
CA TRP A 71 3.23 4.18 -8.98
C TRP A 71 3.34 4.29 -7.47
N PHE A 72 2.27 4.76 -6.86
CA PHE A 72 2.06 4.72 -5.42
C PHE A 72 0.56 4.62 -5.12
N TRP A 73 0.23 4.20 -3.90
CA TRP A 73 -1.15 4.19 -3.44
C TRP A 73 -1.27 4.35 -1.94
N VAL A 74 -2.41 4.90 -1.52
CA VAL A 74 -2.88 4.93 -0.13
C VAL A 74 -4.20 4.17 -0.07
N ILE A 75 -4.37 3.28 0.92
CA ILE A 75 -5.65 2.63 1.22
C ILE A 75 -6.20 3.25 2.50
N VAL A 76 -7.40 3.81 2.44
CA VAL A 76 -8.10 4.47 3.55
C VAL A 76 -9.20 3.57 4.09
N GLY A 77 -9.26 3.40 5.41
CA GLY A 77 -10.24 2.59 6.09
C GLY A 77 -11.60 3.27 6.25
N ALA A 78 -12.59 2.48 6.67
CA ALA A 78 -13.93 2.98 7.02
C ALA A 78 -13.92 3.91 8.26
N ASP A 79 -12.81 4.00 8.98
CA ASP A 79 -12.57 4.95 10.06
C ASP A 79 -11.85 6.23 9.58
N GLU A 80 -11.77 6.43 8.26
CA GLU A 80 -11.10 7.56 7.60
C GLU A 80 -9.61 7.69 7.95
N ARG A 81 -8.96 6.55 8.23
CA ARG A 81 -7.52 6.50 8.53
C ARG A 81 -6.75 5.79 7.41
N PRO A 82 -5.56 6.27 7.03
CA PRO A 82 -4.65 5.51 6.17
C PRO A 82 -4.29 4.17 6.85
N MET A 83 -4.49 3.07 6.14
CA MET A 83 -4.16 1.71 6.60
C MET A 83 -2.93 1.15 5.90
N VAL A 84 -2.77 1.44 4.60
CA VAL A 84 -1.65 0.98 3.79
C VAL A 84 -1.15 2.14 2.93
N PHE A 85 0.17 2.29 2.86
CA PHE A 85 0.84 3.18 1.92
C PHE A 85 1.98 2.43 1.24
N GLU A 86 2.00 2.44 -0.08
CA GLU A 86 3.13 1.94 -0.88
C GLU A 86 3.53 3.00 -1.91
N ARG A 87 4.84 3.15 -2.14
CA ARG A 87 5.42 4.06 -3.12
C ARG A 87 6.56 3.39 -3.90
N ASP A 88 7.08 4.08 -4.91
CA ASP A 88 8.21 3.65 -5.73
C ASP A 88 7.96 2.35 -6.51
N ILE A 89 6.72 2.18 -6.99
CA ILE A 89 6.24 0.92 -7.55
C ILE A 89 6.50 0.89 -9.06
N VAL A 90 7.28 -0.09 -9.50
CA VAL A 90 7.62 -0.29 -10.92
C VAL A 90 6.86 -1.50 -11.46
N TRP A 91 6.22 -1.32 -12.62
CA TRP A 91 5.71 -2.43 -13.43
C TRP A 91 6.76 -2.82 -14.45
N ILE A 92 7.32 -4.03 -14.32
CA ILE A 92 8.23 -4.57 -15.34
C ILE A 92 7.38 -5.17 -16.44
N THR A 93 7.43 -4.60 -17.64
CA THR A 93 6.60 -5.00 -18.79
C THR A 93 6.95 -6.39 -19.33
N PHE A 94 8.17 -6.91 -19.08
CA PHE A 94 8.59 -8.27 -19.42
C PHE A 94 9.70 -8.76 -18.47
N PRO A 95 9.53 -9.86 -17.69
CA PRO A 95 8.33 -10.69 -17.55
C PRO A 95 7.35 -9.99 -16.59
N GLY A 96 6.13 -9.70 -17.04
CA GLY A 96 5.07 -8.96 -16.33
C GLY A 96 4.97 -9.20 -14.82
N ARG A 97 5.78 -8.49 -14.02
CA ARG A 97 5.84 -8.65 -12.57
C ARG A 97 5.91 -7.29 -11.90
N ARG A 98 5.15 -7.15 -10.81
CA ARG A 98 5.21 -6.04 -9.87
C ARG A 98 6.55 -6.08 -9.13
N LYS A 99 7.44 -5.11 -9.38
CA LYS A 99 8.63 -4.87 -8.55
C LYS A 99 8.31 -3.73 -7.60
N THR A 100 7.96 -4.11 -6.37
CA THR A 100 7.94 -3.23 -5.20
C THR A 100 8.83 -3.88 -4.16
N GLU A 101 9.32 -3.09 -3.21
CA GLU A 101 10.01 -3.64 -2.05
C GLU A 101 9.08 -4.48 -1.15
N LYS A 102 7.77 -4.57 -1.49
CA LYS A 102 6.74 -5.43 -0.87
C LYS A 102 6.94 -5.54 0.65
N TRP A 103 7.06 -4.40 1.32
CA TRP A 103 7.32 -4.34 2.76
C TRP A 103 6.28 -5.09 3.59
N LEU A 104 5.05 -5.28 3.07
CA LEU A 104 3.96 -6.02 3.71
C LEU A 104 3.78 -7.48 3.20
N HIS A 105 4.52 -7.91 2.17
CA HIS A 105 4.39 -9.25 1.59
C HIS A 105 5.74 -9.96 1.54
N ASP A 106 5.86 -11.04 2.32
CA ASP A 106 7.05 -11.89 2.47
C ASP A 106 7.71 -12.38 1.17
N ALA A 107 7.12 -12.19 -0.01
CA ALA A 107 7.75 -12.54 -1.26
C ALA A 107 9.10 -11.83 -1.46
N TRP A 108 9.25 -10.57 -1.00
CA TRP A 108 10.54 -9.88 -1.08
C TRP A 108 11.58 -10.48 -0.13
N LEU A 109 11.21 -10.75 1.12
CA LEU A 109 12.06 -11.47 2.10
C LEU A 109 12.44 -12.88 1.62
N LYS A 110 11.53 -13.60 0.96
CA LYS A 110 11.83 -14.91 0.37
C LYS A 110 12.84 -14.82 -0.78
N GLU A 111 12.80 -13.74 -1.56
CA GLU A 111 13.69 -13.53 -2.70
C GLU A 111 15.03 -12.89 -2.33
N HIS A 112 15.10 -12.10 -1.24
CA HIS A 112 16.27 -11.27 -0.91
C HIS A 112 16.81 -11.43 0.52
N GLY A 113 16.12 -12.17 1.39
CA GLY A 113 16.55 -12.45 2.76
C GLY A 113 17.56 -13.59 2.82
N HIS A 114 18.84 -13.30 2.58
CA HIS A 114 19.91 -14.25 2.88
C HIS A 114 20.20 -14.31 4.39
N ALA A 115 20.47 -15.54 4.84
CA ALA A 115 20.62 -15.96 6.22
C ALA A 115 21.59 -15.08 7.03
N ILE A 116 21.12 -14.61 8.19
CA ILE A 116 22.02 -14.24 9.28
C ILE A 116 22.69 -15.55 9.70
N GLY A 117 23.92 -15.75 9.23
CA GLY A 117 24.73 -16.90 9.58
C GLY A 117 24.83 -17.02 11.10
N LYS A 118 24.48 -18.19 11.63
CA LYS A 118 25.00 -18.63 12.92
C LYS A 118 26.52 -18.66 12.79
N SER A 119 27.20 -17.75 13.48
CA SER A 119 28.60 -17.96 13.86
C SER A 119 28.62 -18.50 15.29
N ALA A 120 29.55 -19.43 15.49
CA ALA A 120 29.67 -20.37 16.59
C ALA A 120 29.71 -19.77 18.00
#